data_AF-A0A6H1W457-F1
#
_entry.id   AF-A0A6H1W457-F1
#
_cell.length_a   1.000
_cell.length_b   1.000
_cell.length_c   1.000
_cell.angle_alpha   90.00
_cell.angle_beta   90.00
_cell.angle_gamma   90.00
#
_symmetry.space_group_name_H-M   'P 1'
#
loop_
_entity.id
_entity.type
_entity.pdbx_description
1 polymer ?
#
loop_
_entity_poly.entity_id
_entity_poly.type
_entity_poly.pdbx_seq_one_letter_code
_entity_poly.pdbx_strand_id
1 'polypeptide(L)' 'MQDGSGGARATCPSCGAEAHVVRNPYYGAGLAVHELIVECPQCGISFLDTVPVAHEDAPPKRRGLGARLLALFGR' A
#
# COMPACT_ATOMS: atom_id res chain seq x y z
N MET A 1 14.54 6.11 -20.94
CA MET A 1 14.71 6.41 -19.51
C MET A 1 13.30 6.46 -18.92
N GLN A 2 12.96 5.58 -17.97
CA GLN A 2 11.63 5.56 -17.33
C GLN A 2 11.78 6.19 -15.95
N ASP A 3 11.34 7.45 -15.82
CA ASP A 3 11.16 8.14 -14.55
C ASP A 3 9.87 7.62 -13.88
N GLY A 4 9.99 6.47 -13.22
CA GLY A 4 8.88 5.76 -12.56
C GLY A 4 8.82 5.97 -11.04
N SER A 5 9.28 7.11 -10.53
CA SER A 5 9.38 7.37 -9.09
C SER A 5 8.38 8.43 -8.65
N GLY A 6 7.10 8.14 -8.80
CA GLY A 6 6.04 8.75 -7.99
C GLY A 6 6.03 8.18 -6.57
N GLY A 7 7.21 7.91 -6.00
CA GLY A 7 7.36 7.31 -4.68
C GLY A 7 6.92 8.32 -3.63
N ALA A 8 5.90 7.98 -2.84
CA ALA A 8 5.51 8.75 -1.68
C ALA A 8 6.76 9.01 -0.82
N ARG A 9 7.13 10.29 -0.69
CA ARG A 9 8.24 10.72 0.16
C ARG A 9 7.77 10.66 1.60
N ALA A 10 8.39 9.80 2.40
CA ALA A 10 8.14 9.70 3.83
C ALA A 10 9.17 10.54 4.60
N THR A 11 8.78 11.04 5.77
CA THR A 11 9.66 11.82 6.65
C THR A 11 9.95 11.05 7.92
N CYS A 12 11.21 11.01 8.34
CA CYS A 12 11.60 10.33 9.57
C CYS A 12 11.00 11.04 10.80
N PRO A 13 10.23 10.34 11.66
CA PRO A 13 9.62 10.95 12.84
C PRO A 13 10.64 11.30 13.93
N SER A 14 11.86 10.75 13.86
CA SER A 14 12.91 10.98 14.86
C SER A 14 13.81 12.15 14.50
N CYS A 15 14.28 12.23 13.25
CA CYS A 15 15.25 13.25 12.82
C CYS A 15 14.76 14.19 11.71
N GLY A 16 13.54 14.02 11.19
CA GLY A 16 12.95 14.89 10.17
C GLY A 16 13.57 14.76 8.76
N ALA A 17 14.56 13.88 8.59
CA ALA A 17 15.17 13.62 7.29
C ALA A 17 14.20 12.89 6.33
N GLU A 18 14.43 13.04 5.02
CA GLU A 18 13.76 12.22 4.01
C GLU A 18 14.06 10.75 4.25
N ALA A 19 13.02 9.93 4.18
CA ALA A 19 13.07 8.50 4.38
C ALA A 19 12.55 7.79 3.12
N HIS A 20 13.02 6.57 2.91
CA HIS A 20 12.78 5.83 1.66
C HIS A 20 12.02 4.55 1.93
N VAL A 21 11.07 4.25 1.04
CA VAL A 21 10.34 2.98 1.07
C VAL A 21 11.23 1.87 0.51
N VAL A 22 11.37 0.77 1.25
CA VAL A 22 12.16 -0.41 0.89
C VAL A 22 11.35 -1.69 1.11
N ARG A 23 11.73 -2.77 0.44
CA ARG A 23 11.16 -4.11 0.71
C ARG A 23 11.60 -4.57 2.08
N ASN A 24 10.64 -5.07 2.86
CA ASN A 24 10.90 -5.68 4.14
C ASN A 24 11.55 -7.07 3.95
N PRO A 25 12.80 -7.29 4.38
CA PRO A 25 13.48 -8.57 4.20
C PRO A 25 12.84 -9.72 4.97
N TYR A 26 12.00 -9.42 5.97
CA TYR A 26 11.28 -10.40 6.78
C TYR A 26 9.94 -10.82 6.17
N TYR A 27 9.48 -10.11 5.14
CA TYR A 27 8.25 -10.46 4.43
C TYR A 27 8.44 -11.75 3.61
N GLY A 28 7.44 -12.63 3.66
CA GLY A 28 7.51 -13.96 3.04
C GLY A 28 8.26 -15.02 3.86
N ALA A 29 9.08 -14.61 4.84
CA ALA A 29 9.72 -15.52 5.80
C ALA A 29 8.82 -15.87 7.00
N GLY A 30 7.60 -15.32 7.06
CA GLY A 30 6.67 -15.48 8.19
C GLY A 30 7.01 -14.63 9.42
N LEU A 31 8.00 -13.73 9.30
CA LEU A 31 8.48 -12.87 10.37
C LEU A 31 7.92 -11.44 10.31
N ALA A 32 7.29 -11.06 9.20
CA ALA A 32 6.59 -9.80 9.05
C ALA A 32 5.36 -9.92 8.16
N VAL A 33 4.36 -9.08 8.42
CA VAL A 33 3.11 -8.99 7.66
C VAL A 33 3.13 -7.91 6.56
N HIS A 34 4.01 -6.91 6.69
CA HIS A 34 4.11 -5.79 5.76
C HIS A 34 5.24 -6.03 4.75
N GLU A 35 4.92 -5.99 3.45
CA GLU A 35 5.89 -6.16 2.35
C GLU A 35 6.84 -4.97 2.23
N LEU A 36 6.37 -3.77 2.55
CA LEU A 36 7.12 -2.53 2.45
C LEU A 36 7.27 -1.89 3.83
N ILE A 37 8.44 -1.32 4.08
CA ILE A 37 8.78 -0.52 5.27
C ILE A 37 9.48 0.76 4.83
N VAL A 38 9.57 1.73 5.72
CA VAL A 38 10.31 2.98 5.50
C VAL A 38 11.60 2.96 6.29
N GLU A 39 12.71 3.32 5.67
CA GLU A 39 14.03 3.40 6.28
C GLU A 39 14.57 4.83 6.24
N CYS A 40 15.07 5.29 7.38
CA CYS A 40 15.77 6.56 7.47
C CYS A 40 17.29 6.36 7.31
N PRO A 41 17.93 6.88 6.25
CA PRO A 41 19.36 6.70 6.03
C PRO A 41 20.24 7.47 7.02
N GLN A 42 19.68 8.42 7.77
CA GLN A 42 20.42 9.22 8.75
C GLN A 42 20.40 8.57 10.13
N CYS A 43 19.24 8.08 10.55
CA CYS A 43 19.03 7.54 11.88
C CYS A 43 19.21 6.00 11.93
N GLY A 44 19.17 5.30 10.79
CA GLY A 44 19.23 3.84 10.71
C GLY A 44 17.98 3.14 11.27
N ILE A 45 16.91 3.90 11.53
CA ILE A 45 15.66 3.35 12.02
C ILE A 45 14.74 2.97 10.85
N SER A 46 14.05 1.85 11.01
CA SER A 46 12.98 1.40 10.13
C SER A 46 11.62 1.54 10.83
N PHE A 47 10.63 2.06 10.12
CA PHE A 47 9.29 2.27 10.64
C PHE A 47 8.24 2.00 9.56
N LEU A 48 6.98 1.86 9.98
CA LEU A 48 5.85 1.82 9.07
C LEU A 48 5.37 3.26 8.87
N ASP A 49 5.14 3.64 7.62
CA ASP A 49 4.53 4.93 7.35
C ASP A 49 3.08 4.89 7.85
N THR A 50 2.76 5.66 8.88
CA THR A 50 1.40 5.79 9.40
C THR A 50 0.60 6.85 8.64
N VAL A 51 1.17 7.45 7.59
CA VAL A 51 0.38 8.29 6.69
C VAL A 51 -0.72 7.41 6.12
N PRO A 52 -2.01 7.73 6.32
CA PRO A 52 -3.10 6.97 5.74
C PRO A 52 -2.92 7.05 4.23
N VAL A 53 -2.38 5.97 3.65
CA VAL A 53 -2.46 5.75 2.21
C VAL A 53 -3.96 5.75 1.95
N ALA A 54 -4.45 6.77 1.24
CA ALA A 54 -5.80 6.73 0.73
C ALA A 54 -5.87 5.44 -0.08
N HIS A 55 -6.53 4.41 0.48
CA HIS A 55 -6.89 3.25 -0.29
C HIS A 55 -7.73 3.81 -1.42
N GLU A 56 -7.19 3.86 -2.64
CA GLU A 56 -8.02 4.01 -3.81
C GLU A 56 -9.03 2.87 -3.74
N ASP A 57 -10.28 3.25 -3.47
CA ASP A 57 -11.40 2.34 -3.33
C ASP A 57 -11.34 1.34 -4.48
N ALA A 58 -11.22 0.05 -4.14
CA ALA A 58 -11.28 -1.01 -5.14
C ALA A 58 -12.53 -0.76 -6.01
N PRO A 59 -12.41 -0.81 -7.35
CA PRO A 59 -13.52 -0.46 -8.23
C PRO A 59 -14.75 -1.29 -7.86
N PRO A 60 -15.95 -0.69 -7.79
CA PRO A 60 -17.13 -1.41 -7.37
C PRO A 60 -17.31 -2.63 -8.25
N LYS A 61 -17.33 -3.83 -7.65
CA LYS A 61 -17.56 -5.09 -8.36
C LYS A 61 -18.84 -4.94 -9.17
N ARG A 62 -18.70 -4.83 -10.49
CA ARG A 62 -19.82 -4.77 -11.44
C ARG A 62 -20.73 -5.96 -11.16
N ARG A 63 -21.93 -5.69 -10.65
CA ARG A 63 -22.98 -6.72 -10.49
C ARG A 63 -23.17 -7.38 -11.84
N GLY A 64 -22.77 -8.65 -11.93
CA GLY A 64 -22.82 -9.42 -13.15
C GLY A 64 -24.26 -9.58 -13.66
N LEU A 65 -24.38 -9.85 -14.96
CA LEU A 65 -25.62 -10.10 -15.70
C LEU A 65 -26.61 -11.06 -14.99
N GLY A 66 -26.13 -11.95 -14.12
CA GLY A 66 -26.97 -12.83 -13.30
C GLY A 66 -27.99 -12.11 -12.41
N ALA A 67 -27.67 -10.90 -11.92
CA ALA A 67 -28.62 -10.10 -11.14
C ALA A 67 -29.80 -9.57 -12.00
N ARG A 68 -29.60 -9.40 -13.32
CA ARG A 68 -30.67 -9.02 -14.25
C ARG A 68 -31.55 -10.20 -14.64
N LEU A 69 -30.97 -11.41 -14.75
CA LEU A 69 -31.73 -12.62 -15.05
C LEU A 69 -32.67 -13.02 -13.90
N LEU A 70 -32.23 -12.91 -12.64
CA LEU A 70 -33.09 -13.19 -11.47
C LEU A 70 -34.28 -12.22 -11.35
N ALA A 71 -34.15 -10.98 -11.83
CA ALA A 71 -35.25 -10.01 -11.82
C ALA A 71 -36.33 -10.28 -12.88
N LEU A 72 -36.02 -11.07 -13.93
CA LEU A 72 -36.96 -11.40 -15.00
C LEU A 72 -37.78 -12.66 -14.72
N PHE A 73 -37.31 -13.55 -13.84
CA PHE A 73 -37.95 -14.85 -13.57
C PHE A 73 -38.61 -14.96 -12.17
N GLY A 74 -38.62 -13.89 -11.37
CA GLY A 74 -39.14 -13.88 -10.01
C GLY A 74 -40.53 -13.25 -9.82
N ARG A 75 -41.45 -13.40 -10.77
CA ARG A 75 -42.83 -12.89 -10.68
C ARG A 75 -43.84 -14.01 -10.71
#